data_AF-A0A9X1KXZ5-F1
#
_entry.id   AF-A0A9X1KXZ5-F1
#
_cell.length_a   1.000
_cell.length_b   1.000
_cell.length_c   1.000
_cell.angle_alpha   90.00
_cell.angle_beta   90.00
_cell.angle_gamma   90.00
#
_symmetry.space_group_name_H-M   'P 1'
#
loop_
_entity.id
_entity.type
_entity.pdbx_description
1 polymer ?
#
loop_
_entity_poly.entity_id
_entity_poly.type
_entity_poly.pdbx_seq_one_letter_code
_entity_poly.pdbx_strand_id
1 'polypeptide(L)'
;MTDQRKLTLINFGIVLYFVLIYLAYYFQLDFQLISVLGELLSIPLLLAQIVFLVIGIRFAVRKKADILMIVSLLFLGICTILTFSGFF
;
A
#
# COMPACT_ATOMS: atom_id res chain seq x y z
N MET A 1 6.49 -22.65 17.68
CA MET A 1 5.30 -22.89 16.82
C MET A 1 4.17 -21.86 17.00
N THR A 2 4.42 -20.71 17.64
CA THR A 2 3.40 -19.71 18.01
C THR A 2 3.44 -18.43 17.16
N ASP A 3 4.57 -18.06 16.56
CA ASP A 3 4.71 -16.83 15.76
C ASP A 3 4.06 -16.89 14.38
N GLN A 4 4.11 -18.04 13.70
CA GLN A 4 3.55 -18.21 12.35
C GLN A 4 2.03 -17.97 12.33
N ARG A 5 1.32 -18.39 13.39
CA ARG A 5 -0.14 -18.22 13.52
C ARG A 5 -0.51 -16.77 13.80
N LYS A 6 0.31 -16.04 14.57
CA LYS A 6 0.14 -14.60 14.80
C LYS A 6 0.36 -13.80 13.52
N LEU A 7 1.42 -14.11 12.77
CA LEU A 7 1.67 -13.50 11.47
C LEU A 7 0.51 -13.75 10.50
N THR A 8 0.01 -14.98 10.44
CA THR A 8 -1.13 -15.33 9.59
C THR A 8 -2.40 -14.58 9.99
N LEU A 9 -2.66 -14.44 11.29
CA LEU A 9 -3.84 -13.72 11.79
C LEU A 9 -3.77 -12.21 11.47
N ILE A 10 -2.59 -11.61 11.63
CA ILE A 10 -2.35 -10.20 11.27
C ILE A 10 -2.53 -10.02 9.76
N ASN A 11 -1.95 -10.91 8.95
CA ASN A 11 -2.07 -10.86 7.50
C ASN A 11 -3.52 -11.00 7.04
N PHE A 12 -4.27 -11.90 7.69
CA PHE A 12 -5.70 -12.08 7.44
C PHE A 12 -6.51 -10.82 7.81
N GLY A 13 -6.18 -10.16 8.92
CA GLY A 13 -6.79 -8.89 9.31
C GLY A 13 -6.53 -7.77 8.30
N ILE A 14 -5.31 -7.68 7.77
CA ILE A 14 -4.95 -6.69 6.73
C ILE A 14 -5.72 -6.95 5.43
N VAL A 15 -5.82 -8.21 5.00
CA VAL A 15 -6.59 -8.59 3.80
C VAL A 15 -8.08 -8.29 4.00
N LEU A 16 -8.65 -8.63 5.16
CA LEU A 16 -10.06 -8.35 5.46
C LEU A 16 -10.36 -6.84 5.44
N TYR A 17 -9.46 -6.03 5.99
CA TYR A 17 -9.55 -4.57 5.96
C TYR A 17 -9.54 -4.03 4.53
N PHE A 18 -8.64 -4.53 3.67
CA PHE A 18 -8.56 -4.13 2.27
C PHE A 18 -9.83 -4.52 1.48
N VAL A 19 -10.38 -5.71 1.74
CA VAL A 19 -11.63 -6.16 1.13
C VAL A 19 -12.80 -5.28 1.57
N LEU A 20 -12.87 -4.88 2.84
CA LEU A 20 -13.90 -3.98 3.35
C LEU A 20 -13.82 -2.58 2.72
N ILE A 21 -12.61 -2.03 2.57
CA ILE A 21 -12.41 -0.75 1.87
C ILE A 21 -12.80 -0.87 0.39
N TYR A 22 -12.38 -1.95 -0.27
CA TYR A 22 -12.73 -2.19 -1.67
C TYR A 22 -14.24 -2.32 -1.85
N LEU A 23 -14.92 -2.99 -0.91
CA LEU A 23 -16.36 -3.13 -0.92
C LEU A 23 -17.06 -1.79 -0.66
N ALA A 24 -16.56 -0.97 0.27
CA ALA A 24 -17.06 0.39 0.50
C ALA A 24 -16.90 1.30 -0.74
N TYR A 25 -15.80 1.14 -1.47
CA TYR A 25 -15.55 1.83 -2.74
C TYR A 25 -16.47 1.33 -3.86
N TYR A 26 -16.65 0.01 -3.98
CA TYR A 26 -17.52 -0.62 -4.99
C TYR A 26 -18.99 -0.24 -4.80
N PHE A 27 -19.45 -0.16 -3.55
CA PHE A 27 -20.81 0.24 -3.24
C PHE A 27 -21.07 1.75 -3.41
N GLN A 28 -20.07 2.54 -3.85
CA GLN A 28 -20.15 3.99 -3.95
C GLN A 28 -20.88 4.57 -2.75
N LEU A 29 -20.45 4.18 -1.54
CA LEU A 29 -20.96 4.81 -0.34
C LEU A 29 -20.52 6.28 -0.41
N ASP A 30 -21.41 7.14 -0.90
CA ASP A 30 -21.32 8.60 -1.12
C ASP A 30 -21.12 9.37 0.20
N PHE A 31 -20.25 8.88 1.07
CA PHE A 31 -19.74 9.67 2.17
C PHE A 31 -18.69 10.59 1.59
N GLN A 32 -19.05 11.86 1.45
CA GLN A 32 -18.14 12.96 1.14
C GLN A 32 -16.86 12.93 2.02
N LEU A 33 -16.96 12.37 3.24
CA LEU A 33 -15.82 12.08 4.11
C LEU A 33 -14.83 11.05 3.53
N ILE A 34 -15.26 10.02 2.81
CA ILE A 34 -14.39 9.00 2.19
C ILE A 34 -13.64 9.58 0.98
N SER A 35 -14.31 10.41 0.16
CA SER A 35 -13.62 11.13 -0.92
C SER A 35 -12.60 12.11 -0.36
N VAL A 36 -13.00 12.94 0.61
CA VAL A 36 -12.12 13.95 1.22
C VAL A 36 -10.99 13.29 2.03
N LEU A 37 -11.24 12.20 2.77
CA LEU A 37 -10.16 11.43 3.39
C LEU A 37 -9.27 10.79 2.33
N GLY A 38 -9.84 10.27 1.25
CA GLY A 38 -9.09 9.69 0.13
C GLY A 38 -8.14 10.71 -0.48
N GLU A 39 -8.62 11.92 -0.78
CA GLU A 39 -7.82 13.02 -1.31
C GLU A 39 -6.79 13.52 -0.30
N LEU A 40 -7.19 13.72 0.97
CA LEU A 40 -6.32 14.23 2.02
C LEU A 40 -5.23 13.22 2.45
N LEU A 41 -5.53 11.92 2.49
CA LEU A 41 -4.53 10.87 2.75
C LEU A 41 -3.67 10.56 1.52
N SER A 42 -4.14 10.83 0.31
CA SER A 42 -3.35 10.50 -0.89
C SER A 42 -2.11 11.37 -1.03
N ILE A 43 -2.15 12.62 -0.58
CA ILE A 43 -0.95 13.49 -0.55
C ILE A 43 0.16 12.92 0.36
N PRO A 44 -0.07 12.63 1.67
CA PRO A 44 0.93 12.02 2.52
C PRO A 44 1.27 10.59 2.11
N LEU A 45 0.34 9.84 1.51
CA LEU A 45 0.61 8.51 0.96
C LEU A 45 1.56 8.57 -0.23
N LEU A 46 1.35 9.50 -1.17
CA LEU A 46 2.25 9.77 -2.29
C LEU A 46 3.65 10.17 -1.80
N LEU A 47 3.72 11.03 -0.79
CA LEU A 47 4.99 11.45 -0.20
C LEU A 47 5.72 10.25 0.43
N ALA A 48 5.02 9.44 1.23
CA ALA A 48 5.56 8.23 1.83
C ALA A 48 6.02 7.22 0.76
N GLN A 49 5.27 7.09 -0.33
CA GLN A 49 5.56 6.18 -1.43
C GLN A 49 6.84 6.55 -2.18
N ILE A 50 7.07 7.84 -2.46
CA ILE A 50 8.33 8.33 -3.04
C ILE A 50 9.50 8.08 -2.08
N VAL A 51 9.32 8.39 -0.79
CA VAL A 51 10.37 8.20 0.23
C VAL A 51 10.75 6.73 0.37
N PHE A 52 9.78 5.82 0.46
CA PHE A 52 10.02 4.37 0.53
C PHE A 52 10.65 3.82 -0.74
N LEU A 53 10.31 4.34 -1.91
CA LEU A 53 10.91 3.92 -3.19
C LEU A 53 12.40 4.29 -3.23
N VAL A 54 12.76 5.52 -2.85
CA VAL A 54 14.16 5.97 -2.80
C VAL A 54 14.97 5.18 -1.78
N ILE A 55 14.42 4.97 -0.58
CA ILE A 55 15.07 4.17 0.47
C ILE A 55 15.22 2.71 0.02
N GLY A 56 14.18 2.15 -0.59
CA GLY A 56 14.14 0.78 -1.09
C GLY A 56 15.18 0.53 -2.17
N ILE A 57 15.31 1.41 -3.16
CA ILE A 57 16.36 1.33 -4.19
C ILE A 57 17.75 1.41 -3.53
N ARG A 58 17.97 2.39 -2.65
CA ARG A 58 19.27 2.58 -2.01
C ARG A 58 19.69 1.36 -1.20
N PHE A 59 18.74 0.72 -0.52
CA PHE A 59 18.98 -0.46 0.29
C PHE A 59 19.15 -1.72 -0.57
N ALA A 60 18.40 -1.86 -1.67
CA ALA A 60 18.54 -2.95 -2.64
C ALA A 60 19.91 -2.94 -3.36
N VAL A 61 20.49 -1.75 -3.59
CA VAL A 61 21.83 -1.61 -4.18
C VAL A 61 22.96 -1.86 -3.16
N ARG A 62 22.73 -1.57 -1.88
CA ARG A 62 23.75 -1.67 -0.82
C ARG A 62 23.80 -3.05 -0.14
N LYS A 63 22.75 -3.87 -0.23
CA LYS A 63 22.62 -5.18 0.43
C LYS A 63 22.15 -6.21 -0.60
N LYS A 64 22.46 -7.51 -0.40
CA LYS A 64 21.85 -8.58 -1.23
C LYS A 64 20.32 -8.46 -1.06
N ALA A 65 19.66 -7.96 -2.10
CA ALA A 65 18.23 -7.71 -2.07
C ALA A 65 17.49 -9.05 -2.00
N ASP A 66 16.75 -9.27 -0.92
CA ASP A 66 15.83 -10.41 -0.82
C ASP A 66 14.71 -10.27 -1.87
N ILE A 67 14.23 -11.41 -2.37
CA ILE A 67 13.19 -11.48 -3.41
C ILE A 67 11.92 -10.72 -2.95
N LEU A 68 11.61 -10.78 -1.65
CA LEU A 68 10.50 -10.05 -1.03
C LEU A 68 10.65 -8.53 -1.12
N MET A 69 11.89 -8.02 -1.05
CA MET A 69 12.18 -6.59 -1.16
C MET A 69 12.03 -6.11 -2.60
N ILE A 70 12.46 -6.93 -3.56
CA ILE A 70 12.30 -6.66 -5.00
C ILE A 70 10.82 -6.66 -5.38
N VAL A 71 10.05 -7.66 -4.93
CA VAL A 71 8.60 -7.73 -5.16
C VAL A 71 7.88 -6.54 -4.53
N SER A 72 8.23 -6.17 -3.29
CA SER A 72 7.68 -4.98 -2.63
C SER A 72 7.97 -3.70 -3.41
N LEU A 73 9.21 -3.54 -3.92
CA LEU A 73 9.60 -2.38 -4.71
C LEU A 73 8.82 -2.27 -6.04
N LEU A 74 8.60 -3.41 -6.70
CA LEU A 74 7.82 -3.52 -7.93
C LEU A 74 6.35 -3.15 -7.70
N PHE A 75 5.74 -3.71 -6.66
CA PHE A 75 4.35 -3.40 -6.28
C PHE A 75 4.19 -1.92 -5.95
N LEU A 76 5.18 -1.34 -5.25
CA LEU A 76 5.19 0.07 -4.90
C LEU A 76 5.26 0.96 -6.14
N GLY A 77 6.05 0.59 -7.14
CA GLY A 77 6.13 1.28 -8.43
C GLY A 77 4.81 1.22 -9.22
N ILE A 78 4.15 0.06 -9.25
CA ILE A 78 2.84 -0.11 -9.90
C ILE A 78 1.79 0.76 -9.19
N CYS A 79 1.77 0.74 -7.85
CA CYS A 79 0.87 1.59 -7.08
C CYS A 79 1.12 3.08 -7.37
N THR A 80 2.38 3.52 -7.56
CA THR A 80 2.67 4.92 -7.92
C THR A 80 2.05 5.29 -9.26
N ILE A 81 2.15 4.41 -10.26
CA ILE A 81 1.56 4.64 -11.60
C ILE A 81 0.03 4.70 -11.49
N LEU A 82 -0.59 3.76 -10.77
CA LEU A 82 -2.03 3.71 -10.58
C LEU A 82 -2.56 4.94 -9.84
N THR A 83 -1.89 5.37 -8.77
CA THR A 83 -2.27 6.60 -8.05
C THR A 83 -2.15 7.82 -8.96
N PHE A 84 -1.10 7.94 -9.77
CA PHE A 84 -0.97 9.05 -10.71
C PHE A 84 -2.08 9.05 -11.77
N SER A 85 -2.51 7.87 -12.25
CA SER A 85 -3.61 7.74 -13.21
C SER A 85 -5.01 7.88 -12.60
N GLY A 86 -5.15 7.73 -11.28
CA GLY A 86 -6.43 7.86 -10.58
C GLY A 86 -6.70 9.27 -10.06
N PHE A 87 -5.65 10.07 -9.85
CA PHE A 87 -5.73 11.46 -9.37
C PHE A 87 -5.67 12.53 -10.46
N PHE A 88 -5.30 12.17 -11.69
CA PHE A 88 -5.16 13.09 -12.83
C PHE A 88 -5.88 12.53 -14.06
#